data_AF-A0A2E0L518-F1
#
_entry.id   AF-A0A2E0L518-F1
#
_cell.length_a   1.000
_cell.length_b   1.000
_cell.length_c   1.000
_cell.angle_alpha   90.00
_cell.angle_beta   90.00
_cell.angle_gamma   90.00
#
_symmetry.space_group_name_H-M   'P 1'
#
loop_
_entity.id
_entity.type
_entity.pdbx_description
1 polymer ?
#
loop_
_entity_poly.entity_id
_entity_poly.type
_entity_poly.pdbx_seq_one_letter_code
_entity_poly.pdbx_strand_id
1 'polypeptide(L)'
;MRTFFSRFGRFIWRAMIIFSFLVNIILVVVLLGLGLLIFDIKNNIADPLVGGLHGSFVGLDQATIDWTIPVRDTIPVQLTVPLNTDTTVVLTRPVPISANATIVLNGSSVSTPVSLTLPVGLNLPVHLDLDVPIDEQLDVALDVRAVIPLGQTQLHDVADNLRLLFEPLAVALDNLPGDFGEAGTFVTQVVAGTAPNLLEPDEDFAPWPGFSRTAGLNYDLYAINVPGSNRPVSTGIVPEGGIPLLDEQTRPDVYQQGGPQQVNQTAETDMARRGIASMFYDGQIGAYIAEAQRQAAAAPLESLTQPPGEAGSSEPETAGP
;
A
#
# COMPACT_ATOMS: atom_id res chain seq x y z
N MET A 1 74.33 26.78 55.99
CA MET A 1 73.81 26.75 54.60
C MET A 1 73.26 25.39 54.13
N ARG A 2 73.77 24.23 54.57
CA ARG A 2 73.29 22.88 54.14
C ARG A 2 71.84 22.51 54.54
N THR A 3 71.32 23.04 55.66
CA THR A 3 69.94 22.76 56.12
C THR A 3 68.86 23.58 55.42
N PHE A 4 69.25 24.68 54.77
CA PHE A 4 68.33 25.52 54.00
C PHE A 4 68.01 24.88 52.64
N PHE A 5 69.02 24.29 51.99
CA PHE A 5 68.86 23.61 50.69
C PHE A 5 67.96 22.36 50.77
N SER A 6 67.98 21.60 51.86
CA SER A 6 67.13 20.40 52.03
C SER A 6 65.68 20.70 52.44
N ARG A 7 65.39 21.92 52.91
CA ARG A 7 64.01 22.39 53.13
C ARG A 7 63.40 22.92 51.83
N PHE A 8 64.20 23.60 51.01
CA PHE A 8 63.76 24.10 49.71
C PHE A 8 63.50 22.98 48.69
N GLY A 9 64.36 21.95 48.62
CA GLY A 9 64.13 20.80 47.74
C GLY A 9 62.85 20.02 48.05
N ARG A 10 62.47 19.92 49.32
CA ARG A 10 61.19 19.28 49.73
C ARG A 10 59.96 20.10 49.34
N PHE A 11 60.08 21.42 49.26
CA PHE A 11 59.00 22.28 48.79
C PHE A 11 58.77 22.12 47.28
N ILE A 12 59.84 22.12 46.47
CA ILE A 12 59.74 21.91 45.02
C ILE A 12 59.15 20.54 44.68
N TRP A 13 59.57 19.48 45.37
CA TRP A 13 59.01 18.13 45.14
C TRP A 13 57.51 18.05 45.44
N ARG A 14 57.05 18.68 46.53
CA ARG A 14 55.62 18.78 46.85
C ARG A 14 54.86 19.62 45.83
N ALA A 15 55.44 20.73 45.36
CA ALA A 15 54.85 21.58 44.33
C ALA A 15 54.71 20.82 42.99
N MET A 16 55.70 20.02 42.60
CA MET A 16 55.62 19.17 41.41
C MET A 16 54.51 18.13 41.51
N ILE A 17 54.37 17.45 42.66
CA ILE A 17 53.31 16.45 42.86
C ILE A 17 51.93 17.11 42.82
N ILE A 18 51.75 18.22 43.54
CA ILE A 18 50.46 18.94 43.56
C ILE A 18 50.12 19.49 42.17
N PHE A 19 51.09 20.04 41.45
CA PHE A 19 50.90 20.55 40.09
C PHE A 19 50.52 19.43 39.12
N SER A 20 51.22 18.29 39.15
CA SER A 20 50.88 17.13 38.32
C SER A 20 49.49 16.58 38.64
N PHE A 21 49.14 16.50 39.92
CA PHE A 21 47.82 16.07 40.35
C PHE A 21 46.72 17.04 39.89
N LEU A 22 46.97 18.36 40.00
CA LEU A 22 46.04 19.38 39.55
C LEU A 22 45.81 19.33 38.03
N VAL A 23 46.88 19.25 37.24
CA VAL A 23 46.78 19.14 35.77
C VAL A 23 46.02 17.88 35.38
N ASN A 24 46.28 16.75 36.04
CA ASN A 24 45.57 15.50 35.76
C ASN A 24 44.08 15.58 36.13
N ILE A 25 43.73 16.19 37.28
CA ILE A 25 42.33 16.43 37.64
C ILE A 25 41.64 17.30 36.59
N ILE A 26 42.28 18.40 36.17
CA ILE A 26 41.71 19.28 35.15
C ILE A 26 41.51 18.52 33.85
N LEU A 27 42.48 17.68 33.44
CA LEU A 27 42.36 16.85 32.25
C LEU A 27 41.20 15.85 32.35
N VAL A 28 41.03 15.18 33.50
CA VAL A 28 39.90 14.28 33.73
C VAL A 28 38.57 15.03 33.66
N VAL A 29 38.47 16.22 34.28
CA VAL A 29 37.26 17.05 34.21
C VAL A 29 36.96 17.47 32.77
N VAL A 30 37.97 17.85 32.00
CA VAL A 30 37.83 18.19 30.57
C VAL A 30 37.37 16.99 29.76
N LEU A 31 37.93 15.80 30.00
CA LEU A 31 37.50 14.57 29.33
C LEU A 31 36.06 14.18 29.67
N LEU A 32 35.64 14.35 30.93
CA LEU A 32 34.25 14.13 31.33
C LEU A 32 33.31 15.13 30.66
N GLY A 33 33.70 16.41 30.59
CA GLY A 33 32.93 17.43 29.87
C GLY A 33 32.80 17.13 28.38
N LEU A 34 33.88 16.70 27.73
CA LEU A 34 33.88 16.25 26.33
C LEU A 34 33.00 15.02 26.14
N GLY A 35 33.06 14.04 27.03
CA GLY A 35 32.22 12.85 26.97
C GLY A 35 30.72 13.20 27.03
N LEU A 36 30.32 14.07 27.96
CA LEU A 36 28.94 14.58 28.03
C LEU A 36 28.49 15.20 26.71
N LEU A 37 29.34 16.02 26.09
CA LEU A 37 29.03 16.68 24.82
C LEU A 37 28.93 15.70 23.65
N ILE A 38 29.79 14.67 23.62
CA ILE A 38 29.73 13.62 22.59
C ILE A 38 28.42 12.83 22.71
N PHE A 39 28.01 12.47 23.92
CA PHE A 39 26.74 11.78 24.16
C PHE A 39 25.53 12.65 23.79
N ASP A 40 25.58 13.94 24.10
CA ASP A 40 24.54 14.90 23.69
C ASP A 40 24.43 14.99 22.16
N ILE A 41 25.56 15.11 21.46
CA ILE A 41 25.58 15.11 19.99
C ILE A 41 25.05 13.78 19.43
N LYS A 42 25.45 12.65 20.00
CA LYS A 42 24.95 11.34 19.57
C LYS A 42 23.42 11.31 19.65
N ASN A 43 22.89 11.46 20.86
CA ASN A 43 21.48 11.21 21.15
C ASN A 43 20.55 12.28 20.53
N ASN A 44 21.00 13.54 20.45
CA ASN A 44 20.15 14.64 19.99
C ASN A 44 20.40 15.06 18.52
N ILE A 45 21.52 14.67 17.91
CA ILE A 45 21.87 15.11 16.55
C ILE A 45 22.15 13.92 15.64
N ALA A 46 23.10 13.05 15.99
CA ALA A 46 23.53 11.99 15.11
C ALA A 46 22.42 10.94 14.95
N ASP A 47 21.83 10.45 16.05
CA ASP A 47 20.83 9.38 16.03
C ASP A 47 19.58 9.83 15.25
N PRO A 48 19.00 11.02 15.51
CA PRO A 48 17.81 11.46 14.79
C PRO A 48 18.06 11.78 13.31
N LEU A 49 19.29 12.17 12.94
CA LEU A 49 19.64 12.42 11.55
C LEU A 49 19.91 11.13 10.77
N VAL A 50 20.85 10.31 11.24
CA VAL A 50 21.27 9.10 10.52
C VAL A 50 20.23 8.01 10.66
N GLY A 51 19.74 7.75 11.87
CA GLY A 51 18.65 6.81 12.13
C GLY A 51 17.35 7.26 11.47
N GLY A 52 17.00 8.54 11.58
CA GLY A 52 15.79 9.08 10.93
C GLY A 52 15.84 9.03 9.41
N LEU A 53 16.99 9.29 8.78
CA LEU A 53 17.17 9.13 7.33
C LEU A 53 17.10 7.67 6.92
N HIS A 54 17.80 6.77 7.62
CA HIS A 54 17.73 5.34 7.34
C HIS A 54 16.29 4.83 7.45
N GLY A 55 15.59 5.14 8.54
CA GLY A 55 14.19 4.80 8.72
C GLY A 55 13.29 5.34 7.60
N SER A 56 13.54 6.57 7.14
CA SER A 56 12.78 7.15 6.02
C SER A 56 12.99 6.38 4.70
N PHE A 57 14.18 5.83 4.45
CA PHE A 57 14.44 4.99 3.27
C PHE A 57 13.82 3.61 3.39
N VAL A 58 13.82 3.01 4.59
CA VAL A 58 13.06 1.79 4.88
C VAL A 58 11.56 2.02 4.63
N GLY A 59 11.03 3.15 5.12
CA GLY A 59 9.65 3.55 4.89
C GLY A 59 9.33 3.81 3.42
N LEU A 60 10.26 4.40 2.67
CA LEU A 60 10.13 4.58 1.22
C LEU A 60 10.09 3.24 0.50
N ASP A 61 10.94 2.29 0.89
CA ASP A 61 10.97 0.96 0.28
C ASP A 61 9.66 0.17 0.50
N GLN A 62 9.12 0.28 1.71
CA GLN A 62 7.86 -0.34 2.12
C GLN A 62 6.61 0.42 1.65
N ALA A 63 6.78 1.63 1.09
CA ALA A 63 5.64 2.45 0.69
C ALA A 63 4.90 1.87 -0.50
N THR A 64 3.69 2.37 -0.74
CA THR A 64 2.83 1.91 -1.83
C THR A 64 2.26 3.12 -2.57
N ILE A 65 2.33 3.09 -3.90
CA ILE A 65 1.66 4.06 -4.76
C ILE A 65 0.20 3.63 -4.89
N ASP A 66 -0.69 4.57 -4.60
CA ASP A 66 -2.13 4.39 -4.73
C ASP A 66 -2.64 5.40 -5.77
N TRP A 67 -2.89 4.89 -6.99
CA TRP A 67 -3.27 5.73 -8.12
C TRP A 67 -4.44 5.12 -8.87
N THR A 68 -5.26 5.95 -9.52
CA THR A 68 -6.25 5.43 -10.48
C THR A 68 -5.92 5.84 -11.89
N ILE A 69 -5.82 4.82 -12.73
CA ILE A 69 -5.53 4.89 -14.14
C ILE A 69 -6.87 4.95 -14.89
N PRO A 70 -7.20 6.09 -15.53
CA PRO A 70 -8.37 6.15 -16.40
C PRO A 70 -8.08 5.38 -17.69
N VAL A 71 -8.84 4.32 -17.93
CA VAL A 71 -8.89 3.61 -19.20
C VAL A 71 -10.03 4.21 -20.02
N ARG A 72 -9.67 4.85 -21.13
CA ARG A 72 -10.61 5.41 -22.11
C ARG A 72 -10.26 4.77 -23.44
N ASP A 73 -11.12 3.87 -23.89
CA ASP A 73 -10.89 3.10 -25.11
C ASP A 73 -12.21 2.93 -25.88
N THR A 74 -12.12 2.61 -27.16
CA THR A 74 -13.27 2.36 -28.02
C THR A 74 -13.11 0.98 -28.64
N ILE A 75 -14.01 0.06 -28.30
CA ILE A 75 -13.95 -1.33 -28.74
C ILE A 75 -14.94 -1.53 -29.90
N PRO A 76 -14.50 -2.09 -31.04
CA PRO A 76 -15.42 -2.43 -32.13
C PRO A 76 -16.25 -3.66 -31.74
N VAL A 77 -17.57 -3.52 -31.73
CA VAL A 77 -18.51 -4.60 -31.49
C VAL A 77 -19.10 -5.02 -32.84
N GLN A 78 -18.68 -6.20 -33.31
CA GLN A 78 -19.25 -6.86 -34.48
C GLN A 78 -20.08 -8.06 -34.02
N LEU A 79 -21.40 -7.89 -34.02
CA LEU A 79 -22.34 -8.92 -33.60
C LEU A 79 -23.36 -9.16 -34.70
N THR A 80 -23.74 -10.42 -34.95
CA THR A 80 -24.90 -10.73 -35.78
C THR A 80 -26.00 -11.26 -34.87
N VAL A 81 -27.13 -10.55 -34.82
CA VAL A 81 -28.28 -10.95 -34.00
C VAL A 81 -29.29 -11.65 -34.91
N PRO A 82 -29.57 -12.95 -34.69
CA PRO A 82 -30.61 -13.65 -35.42
C PRO A 82 -31.97 -13.16 -34.92
N LEU A 83 -32.77 -12.57 -35.81
CA LEU A 83 -34.13 -12.15 -35.53
C LEU A 83 -35.08 -13.20 -36.06
N ASN A 84 -35.71 -13.94 -35.15
CA ASN A 84 -36.76 -14.90 -35.47
C ASN A 84 -38.03 -14.52 -34.70
N THR A 85 -38.97 -13.86 -35.38
CA THR A 85 -40.21 -13.39 -34.76
C THR A 85 -41.37 -13.36 -35.75
N ASP A 86 -42.56 -13.70 -35.27
CA ASP A 86 -43.79 -13.44 -36.00
C ASP A 86 -44.18 -11.97 -35.84
N THR A 87 -44.47 -11.30 -36.95
CA THR A 87 -44.89 -9.90 -36.96
C THR A 87 -45.97 -9.65 -38.00
N THR A 88 -46.72 -8.58 -37.84
CA THR A 88 -47.76 -8.17 -38.81
C THR A 88 -47.25 -6.98 -39.60
N VAL A 89 -47.00 -7.18 -40.89
CA VAL A 89 -46.60 -6.11 -41.80
C VAL A 89 -47.84 -5.50 -42.46
N VAL A 90 -47.81 -4.18 -42.67
CA VAL A 90 -48.87 -3.47 -43.39
C VAL A 90 -48.42 -3.20 -44.81
N LEU A 91 -49.21 -3.60 -45.80
CA LEU A 91 -48.90 -3.30 -47.20
C LEU A 91 -48.94 -1.78 -47.44
N THR A 92 -47.81 -1.20 -47.84
CA THR A 92 -47.68 0.23 -48.17
C THR A 92 -48.03 0.55 -49.63
N ARG A 93 -48.15 -0.47 -50.47
CA ARG A 93 -48.56 -0.37 -51.87
C ARG A 93 -49.36 -1.61 -52.29
N PRO A 94 -50.23 -1.51 -53.32
CA PRO A 94 -50.93 -2.68 -53.85
C PRO A 94 -49.94 -3.73 -54.36
N VAL A 95 -50.13 -5.00 -53.98
CA VAL A 95 -49.27 -6.13 -54.38
C VAL A 95 -50.07 -7.08 -55.28
N PRO A 96 -49.70 -7.26 -56.55
CA PRO A 96 -50.33 -8.25 -57.41
C PRO A 96 -49.89 -9.66 -57.02
N ILE A 97 -50.85 -10.58 -56.91
CA ILE A 97 -50.64 -12.00 -56.65
C ILE A 97 -51.31 -12.82 -57.76
N SER A 98 -50.68 -13.91 -58.15
CA SER A 98 -51.24 -14.89 -59.09
C SER A 98 -51.44 -16.20 -58.35
N ALA A 99 -52.66 -16.71 -58.31
CA ALA A 99 -53.00 -17.94 -57.61
C ALA A 99 -53.94 -18.81 -58.47
N ASN A 100 -53.87 -20.12 -58.30
CA ASN A 100 -54.83 -21.04 -58.91
C ASN A 100 -56.04 -21.15 -57.97
N ALA A 101 -57.21 -20.74 -58.45
CA ALA A 101 -58.46 -20.87 -57.70
C ALA A 101 -59.33 -21.97 -58.33
N THR A 102 -59.98 -22.77 -57.48
CA THR A 102 -61.02 -23.68 -57.94
C THR A 102 -62.35 -22.94 -57.96
N ILE A 103 -62.88 -22.73 -59.15
CA ILE A 103 -64.18 -22.08 -59.35
C ILE A 103 -65.18 -23.19 -59.70
N VAL A 104 -66.31 -23.22 -58.98
CA VAL A 104 -67.40 -24.16 -59.29
C VAL A 104 -68.33 -23.49 -60.28
N LEU A 105 -68.34 -23.96 -61.54
CA LEU A 105 -69.30 -23.55 -62.56
C LEU A 105 -70.26 -24.72 -62.81
N ASN A 106 -71.57 -24.49 -62.63
CA ASN A 106 -72.62 -25.48 -62.90
C ASN A 106 -72.38 -26.87 -62.29
N GLY A 107 -71.84 -26.91 -61.07
CA GLY A 107 -71.56 -28.16 -60.35
C GLY A 107 -70.23 -28.84 -60.68
N SER A 108 -69.44 -28.29 -61.61
CA SER A 108 -68.10 -28.79 -61.96
C SER A 108 -67.01 -27.85 -61.45
N SER A 109 -66.03 -28.40 -60.73
CA SER A 109 -64.87 -27.67 -60.22
C SER A 109 -63.80 -27.53 -61.29
N VAL A 110 -63.50 -26.29 -61.71
CA VAL A 110 -62.43 -25.97 -62.68
C VAL A 110 -61.34 -25.19 -61.96
N SER A 111 -60.09 -25.64 -62.07
CA SER A 111 -58.93 -24.92 -61.53
C SER A 111 -58.41 -23.94 -62.58
N THR A 112 -58.46 -22.64 -62.28
CA THR A 112 -58.03 -21.57 -63.20
C THR A 112 -57.08 -20.59 -62.52
N PRO A 113 -56.05 -20.09 -63.22
CA PRO A 113 -55.21 -19.02 -62.69
C PRO A 113 -56.00 -17.71 -62.63
N VAL A 114 -55.96 -17.05 -61.47
CA VAL A 114 -56.57 -15.75 -61.22
C VAL A 114 -55.50 -14.77 -60.74
N SER A 115 -55.57 -13.53 -61.24
CA SER A 115 -54.71 -12.44 -60.77
C SER A 115 -55.51 -11.57 -59.81
N LEU A 116 -55.06 -11.46 -58.57
CA LEU A 116 -55.67 -10.62 -57.53
C LEU A 116 -54.67 -9.54 -57.14
N THR A 117 -55.15 -8.39 -56.69
CA THR A 117 -54.29 -7.35 -56.12
C THR A 117 -54.65 -7.18 -54.66
N LEU A 118 -53.68 -7.41 -53.77
CA LEU A 118 -53.85 -7.15 -52.34
C LEU A 118 -53.86 -5.63 -52.13
N PRO A 119 -54.88 -5.07 -51.47
CA PRO A 119 -55.01 -3.63 -51.29
C PRO A 119 -53.96 -3.09 -50.30
N VAL A 120 -53.63 -1.81 -50.45
CA VAL A 120 -52.85 -1.05 -49.45
C VAL A 120 -53.57 -1.07 -48.10
N GLY A 121 -52.82 -1.14 -47.00
CA GLY A 121 -53.38 -1.19 -45.65
C GLY A 121 -53.81 -2.58 -45.19
N LEU A 122 -53.62 -3.63 -46.00
CA LEU A 122 -53.83 -5.01 -45.56
C LEU A 122 -52.73 -5.42 -44.57
N ASN A 123 -53.15 -5.94 -43.43
CA ASN A 123 -52.29 -6.51 -42.40
C ASN A 123 -51.96 -7.96 -42.74
N LEU A 124 -50.69 -8.28 -42.93
CA LEU A 124 -50.22 -9.63 -43.24
C LEU A 124 -49.37 -10.16 -42.09
N PRO A 125 -49.78 -11.24 -41.42
CA PRO A 125 -48.91 -11.95 -40.49
C PRO A 125 -47.81 -12.65 -41.29
N VAL A 126 -46.57 -12.42 -40.91
CA VAL A 126 -45.37 -13.00 -41.52
C VAL A 126 -44.43 -13.50 -40.44
N HIS A 127 -43.73 -14.58 -40.75
CA HIS A 127 -42.60 -15.04 -39.95
C HIS A 127 -41.33 -14.36 -40.48
N LEU A 128 -40.67 -13.56 -39.66
CA LEU A 128 -39.42 -12.89 -40.02
C LEU A 128 -38.25 -13.70 -39.45
N ASP A 129 -37.39 -14.20 -40.34
CA ASP A 129 -36.14 -14.88 -40.03
C ASP A 129 -35.01 -14.13 -40.77
N LEU A 130 -34.26 -13.31 -40.04
CA LEU A 130 -33.25 -12.41 -40.60
C LEU A 130 -32.06 -12.29 -39.65
N ASP A 131 -30.85 -12.45 -40.19
CA ASP A 131 -29.61 -12.11 -39.49
C ASP A 131 -29.31 -10.62 -39.63
N VAL A 132 -29.34 -9.89 -38.51
CA VAL A 132 -29.07 -8.45 -38.49
C VAL A 132 -27.63 -8.22 -38.03
N PRO A 133 -26.72 -7.71 -38.89
CA PRO A 133 -25.39 -7.33 -38.48
C PRO A 133 -25.41 -6.00 -37.72
N ILE A 134 -24.74 -5.96 -36.58
CA ILE A 134 -24.46 -4.78 -35.78
C ILE A 134 -22.95 -4.54 -35.87
N ASP A 135 -22.58 -3.36 -36.35
CA ASP A 135 -21.21 -2.87 -36.40
C ASP A 135 -21.20 -1.49 -35.72
N GLU A 136 -20.94 -1.51 -34.41
CA GLU A 136 -20.96 -0.31 -33.57
C GLU A 136 -19.66 -0.19 -32.79
N GLN A 137 -19.25 1.05 -32.54
CA GLN A 137 -18.13 1.37 -31.68
C GLN A 137 -18.66 1.61 -30.26
N LEU A 138 -18.22 0.81 -29.31
CA LEU A 138 -18.58 0.95 -27.91
C LEU A 138 -17.48 1.70 -27.16
N ASP A 139 -17.82 2.88 -26.66
CA ASP A 139 -16.92 3.66 -25.80
C ASP A 139 -16.87 3.04 -24.40
N VAL A 140 -15.67 2.68 -23.96
CA VAL A 140 -15.39 2.14 -22.64
C VAL A 140 -14.66 3.21 -21.82
N ALA A 141 -15.28 3.60 -20.72
CA ALA A 141 -14.68 4.45 -19.71
C ALA A 141 -14.62 3.70 -18.39
N LEU A 142 -13.47 3.10 -18.09
CA LEU A 142 -13.21 2.39 -16.85
C LEU A 142 -12.11 3.12 -16.07
N ASP A 143 -12.28 3.27 -14.76
CA ASP A 143 -11.23 3.80 -13.89
C ASP A 143 -10.71 2.65 -13.02
N VAL A 144 -9.47 2.22 -13.26
CA VAL A 144 -8.84 1.10 -12.57
C VAL A 144 -7.85 1.62 -11.55
N ARG A 145 -8.03 1.23 -10.29
CA ARG A 145 -7.08 1.58 -9.22
C ARG A 145 -5.91 0.61 -9.23
N ALA A 146 -4.70 1.15 -9.23
CA ALA A 146 -3.48 0.39 -9.07
C ALA A 146 -2.86 0.73 -7.70
N VAL A 147 -2.64 -0.32 -6.91
CA VAL A 147 -1.89 -0.28 -5.65
C VAL A 147 -0.55 -0.95 -5.94
N ILE A 148 0.51 -0.14 -6.08
CA ILE A 148 1.83 -0.60 -6.52
C ILE A 148 2.81 -0.47 -5.35
N PRO A 149 3.22 -1.57 -4.71
CA PRO A 149 4.25 -1.53 -3.67
C PRO A 149 5.58 -1.02 -4.27
N LEU A 150 6.21 -0.04 -3.64
CA LEU A 150 7.45 0.56 -4.14
C LEU A 150 8.60 -0.44 -4.22
N GLY A 151 8.68 -1.38 -3.27
CA GLY A 151 9.60 -2.52 -3.33
C GLY A 151 9.43 -3.45 -4.55
N GLN A 152 8.35 -3.30 -5.33
CA GLN A 152 8.13 -4.02 -6.61
C GLN A 152 8.35 -3.13 -7.84
N THR A 153 8.89 -1.92 -7.66
CA THR A 153 9.15 -0.96 -8.73
C THR A 153 10.64 -0.70 -8.88
N GLN A 154 11.04 0.01 -9.94
CA GLN A 154 12.42 0.48 -10.11
C GLN A 154 12.85 1.50 -9.04
N LEU A 155 11.90 2.08 -8.30
CA LEU A 155 12.22 2.97 -7.19
C LEU A 155 12.77 2.20 -5.98
N HIS A 156 12.52 0.88 -5.90
CA HIS A 156 13.15 -0.03 -4.95
C HIS A 156 14.67 0.08 -5.00
N ASP A 157 15.27 -0.03 -6.19
CA ASP A 157 16.74 0.00 -6.35
C ASP A 157 17.35 1.29 -5.78
N VAL A 158 16.66 2.41 -5.92
CA VAL A 158 17.11 3.71 -5.37
C VAL A 158 16.93 3.75 -3.85
N ALA A 159 15.78 3.31 -3.35
CA ALA A 159 15.49 3.26 -1.92
C ALA A 159 16.44 2.30 -1.20
N ASP A 160 16.68 1.11 -1.76
CA ASP A 160 17.59 0.09 -1.22
C ASP A 160 19.05 0.54 -1.28
N ASN A 161 19.49 1.22 -2.35
CA ASN A 161 20.83 1.81 -2.40
C ASN A 161 21.03 2.83 -1.27
N LEU A 162 20.06 3.72 -1.07
CA LEU A 162 20.09 4.70 0.01
C LEU A 162 20.05 4.02 1.39
N ARG A 163 19.23 2.98 1.55
CA ARG A 163 19.21 2.15 2.76
C ARG A 163 20.58 1.56 3.05
N LEU A 164 21.19 0.87 2.09
CA LEU A 164 22.51 0.23 2.21
C LEU A 164 23.65 1.23 2.49
N LEU A 165 23.54 2.47 2.01
CA LEU A 165 24.52 3.53 2.29
C LEU A 165 24.50 3.99 3.75
N PHE A 166 23.31 4.05 4.36
CA PHE A 166 23.12 4.59 5.71
C PHE A 166 22.96 3.52 6.79
N GLU A 167 22.58 2.30 6.43
CA GLU A 167 22.38 1.17 7.36
C GLU A 167 23.62 0.89 8.22
N PRO A 168 24.85 0.76 7.68
CA PRO A 168 26.02 0.51 8.53
C PRO A 168 26.31 1.66 9.49
N LEU A 169 25.98 2.89 9.11
CA LEU A 169 26.18 4.07 9.95
C LEU A 169 25.12 4.14 11.04
N ALA A 170 23.86 3.85 10.71
CA ALA A 170 22.76 3.83 11.66
C ALA A 170 22.96 2.72 12.69
N VAL A 171 23.29 1.50 12.27
CA VAL A 171 23.56 0.36 13.16
C VAL A 171 24.81 0.61 14.03
N ALA A 172 25.89 1.13 13.45
CA ALA A 172 27.08 1.48 14.22
C ALA A 172 26.77 2.52 15.29
N LEU A 173 25.95 3.52 14.95
CA LEU A 173 25.60 4.60 15.84
C LEU A 173 24.65 4.14 16.97
N ASP A 174 23.70 3.27 16.65
CA ASP A 174 22.78 2.66 17.62
C ASP A 174 23.56 1.83 18.67
N ASN A 175 24.55 1.04 18.21
CA ASN A 175 25.41 0.22 19.05
C ASN A 175 26.46 1.00 19.87
N LEU A 176 26.60 2.32 19.69
CA LEU A 176 27.52 3.13 20.49
C LEU A 176 26.88 3.49 21.84
N PRO A 177 27.68 3.61 22.92
CA PRO A 177 27.15 4.03 24.21
C PRO A 177 26.57 5.44 24.14
N GLY A 178 25.35 5.60 24.67
CA GLY A 178 24.63 6.86 24.80
C GLY A 178 24.94 7.63 26.08
N ASP A 179 25.58 6.99 27.07
CA ASP A 179 25.99 7.64 28.31
C ASP A 179 27.25 7.02 28.96
N PHE A 180 27.68 7.55 30.11
CA PHE A 180 28.86 7.07 30.83
C PHE A 180 28.69 5.69 31.47
N GLY A 181 27.47 5.29 31.82
CA GLY A 181 27.16 3.96 32.32
C GLY A 181 27.37 2.92 31.22
N GLU A 182 26.77 3.16 30.05
CA GLU A 182 26.94 2.33 28.86
C GLU A 182 28.38 2.36 28.33
N ALA A 183 29.05 3.51 28.38
CA ALA A 183 30.47 3.57 27.99
C ALA A 183 31.34 2.75 28.95
N GLY A 184 30.98 2.71 30.23
CA GLY A 184 31.61 1.84 31.21
C GLY A 184 31.45 0.36 30.86
N THR A 185 30.22 -0.09 30.57
CA THR A 185 29.96 -1.49 30.18
C THR A 185 30.66 -1.83 28.88
N PHE A 186 30.60 -0.95 27.87
CA PHE A 186 31.29 -1.09 26.60
C PHE A 186 32.80 -1.28 26.78
N VAL A 187 33.46 -0.42 27.57
CA VAL A 187 34.91 -0.56 27.85
C VAL A 187 35.20 -1.87 28.57
N THR A 188 34.38 -2.29 29.53
CA THR A 188 34.58 -3.58 30.22
C THR A 188 34.46 -4.77 29.26
N GLN A 189 33.50 -4.74 28.33
CA GLN A 189 33.32 -5.77 27.31
C GLN A 189 34.50 -5.83 26.34
N VAL A 190 34.98 -4.67 25.87
CA VAL A 190 36.17 -4.58 25.01
C VAL A 190 37.40 -5.15 25.71
N VAL A 191 37.63 -4.79 26.97
CA VAL A 191 38.77 -5.28 27.75
C VAL A 191 38.63 -6.78 28.06
N ALA A 192 37.41 -7.28 28.24
CA ALA A 192 37.13 -8.70 28.44
C ALA A 192 37.26 -9.55 27.15
N GLY A 193 37.50 -8.92 25.99
CA GLY A 193 37.57 -9.59 24.69
C GLY A 193 36.22 -9.97 24.11
N THR A 194 35.12 -9.46 24.67
CA THR A 194 33.74 -9.65 24.21
C THR A 194 33.21 -8.33 23.65
N ALA A 195 34.01 -7.65 22.83
CA ALA A 195 33.61 -6.38 22.24
C ALA A 195 32.33 -6.58 21.39
N PRO A 196 31.28 -5.77 21.62
CA PRO A 196 30.07 -5.85 20.82
C PRO A 196 30.39 -5.52 19.36
N ASN A 197 29.74 -6.24 18.45
CA ASN A 197 29.90 -6.00 17.03
C ASN A 197 29.07 -4.78 16.63
N LEU A 198 29.74 -3.65 16.40
CA LEU A 198 29.06 -2.39 16.06
C LEU A 198 28.23 -2.48 14.77
N LEU A 199 28.49 -3.45 13.89
CA LEU A 199 27.77 -3.60 12.63
C LEU A 199 26.69 -4.68 12.67
N GLU A 200 26.47 -5.30 13.83
CA GLU A 200 25.40 -6.26 14.03
C GLU A 200 24.12 -5.48 14.41
N PRO A 201 23.05 -5.55 13.60
CA PRO A 201 21.80 -4.89 13.95
C PRO A 201 21.20 -5.53 15.19
N ASP A 202 20.79 -4.71 16.15
CA ASP A 202 19.98 -5.16 17.28
C ASP A 202 18.58 -5.55 16.79
N GLU A 203 17.91 -6.49 17.45
CA GLU A 203 16.54 -6.90 17.07
C GLU A 203 15.52 -5.79 17.33
N ASP A 204 15.85 -4.83 18.19
CA ASP A 204 15.05 -3.64 18.53
C ASP A 204 15.40 -2.40 17.68
N PHE A 205 16.22 -2.56 16.62
CA PHE A 205 16.66 -1.45 15.78
C PHE A 205 15.46 -0.69 15.19
N ALA A 206 15.32 0.58 15.59
CA ALA A 206 14.14 1.44 15.43
C ALA A 206 13.40 1.23 14.10
N PRO A 207 12.32 0.42 14.08
CA PRO A 207 11.58 0.15 12.86
C PRO A 207 10.91 1.44 12.37
N TRP A 208 10.77 1.58 11.06
CA TRP A 208 10.06 2.72 10.49
C TRP A 208 8.65 2.83 11.11
N PRO A 209 8.24 3.99 11.68
CA PRO A 209 6.98 4.15 12.43
C PRO A 209 5.71 3.98 11.59
N GLY A 210 5.82 3.78 10.27
CA GLY A 210 4.70 3.56 9.38
C GLY A 210 4.22 4.81 8.63
N PHE A 211 3.05 4.74 8.02
CA PHE A 211 2.51 5.78 7.15
C PHE A 211 1.48 6.66 7.87
N SER A 212 1.49 7.97 7.57
CA SER A 212 0.50 8.95 8.06
C SER A 212 -0.91 8.76 7.45
N ARG A 213 -1.01 7.93 6.40
CA ARG A 213 -2.25 7.55 5.71
C ARG A 213 -2.17 6.08 5.30
N THR A 214 -3.25 5.33 5.52
CA THR A 214 -3.35 3.93 5.08
C THR A 214 -3.44 3.83 3.56
N ALA A 215 -2.81 2.82 2.95
CA ALA A 215 -3.15 2.39 1.59
C ALA A 215 -4.63 1.98 1.57
N GLY A 216 -5.44 2.55 0.67
CA GLY A 216 -6.89 2.61 0.88
C GLY A 216 -7.56 1.28 1.21
N LEU A 217 -8.31 1.29 2.33
CA LEU A 217 -9.04 0.13 2.85
C LEU A 217 -10.12 -0.30 1.83
N ASN A 218 -10.02 -1.50 1.23
CA ASN A 218 -11.07 -2.20 0.49
C ASN A 218 -11.80 -1.45 -0.68
N TYR A 219 -11.21 -0.91 -1.76
CA TYR A 219 -12.07 -0.53 -2.94
C TYR A 219 -11.45 -0.35 -4.34
N ASP A 220 -12.33 -0.54 -5.35
CA ASP A 220 -12.02 -0.85 -6.76
C ASP A 220 -12.71 0.02 -7.85
N LEU A 221 -13.28 1.21 -7.56
CA LEU A 221 -13.88 2.06 -8.62
C LEU A 221 -13.83 3.57 -8.29
N TYR A 222 -12.94 4.30 -8.97
CA TYR A 222 -12.52 5.69 -8.67
C TYR A 222 -13.48 6.81 -9.11
N ALA A 223 -14.52 6.52 -9.88
CA ALA A 223 -15.58 7.48 -10.23
C ALA A 223 -16.80 7.41 -9.31
N ILE A 224 -16.82 6.47 -8.34
CA ILE A 224 -17.94 6.24 -7.44
C ILE A 224 -17.57 6.78 -6.06
N ASN A 225 -18.47 7.54 -5.44
CA ASN A 225 -18.27 8.10 -4.10
C ASN A 225 -17.83 7.00 -3.13
N VAL A 226 -16.61 7.08 -2.59
CA VAL A 226 -16.00 6.02 -1.77
C VAL A 226 -16.94 5.72 -0.59
N PRO A 227 -17.40 4.44 -0.44
CA PRO A 227 -18.18 4.03 0.72
C PRO A 227 -17.43 4.44 1.99
N GLY A 228 -18.13 4.91 3.02
CA GLY A 228 -17.48 5.44 4.23
C GLY A 228 -16.47 4.48 4.87
N SER A 229 -16.66 3.17 4.71
CA SER A 229 -15.76 2.12 5.19
C SER A 229 -14.41 2.05 4.48
N ASN A 230 -14.29 2.60 3.27
CA ASN A 230 -13.15 2.36 2.38
C ASN A 230 -12.31 3.61 2.11
N ARG A 231 -12.63 4.69 2.83
CA ARG A 231 -11.90 5.95 2.76
C ARG A 231 -10.57 5.79 3.47
N PRO A 232 -9.45 6.28 2.89
CA PRO A 232 -8.18 6.36 3.61
C PRO A 232 -8.40 7.08 4.93
N VAL A 233 -8.04 6.42 6.02
CA VAL A 233 -8.16 7.00 7.36
C VAL A 233 -6.82 7.65 7.68
N SER A 234 -6.86 8.89 8.17
CA SER A 234 -5.66 9.50 8.73
C SER A 234 -5.26 8.70 9.97
N THR A 235 -4.05 8.17 9.96
CA THR A 235 -3.57 7.28 11.02
C THR A 235 -3.26 8.07 12.29
N GLY A 236 -2.85 9.34 12.12
CA GLY A 236 -2.31 10.15 13.21
C GLY A 236 -0.82 9.89 13.47
N ILE A 237 -0.23 8.92 12.78
CA ILE A 237 1.20 8.63 12.86
C ILE A 237 1.98 9.77 12.21
N VAL A 238 2.99 10.25 12.93
CA VAL A 238 3.89 11.31 12.52
C VAL A 238 5.31 10.75 12.32
N PRO A 239 6.08 11.27 11.35
CA PRO A 239 7.47 10.88 11.18
C PRO A 239 8.29 11.24 12.43
N GLU A 240 9.09 10.29 12.92
CA GLU A 240 9.97 10.48 14.09
C GLU A 240 11.27 11.22 13.77
N GLY A 241 11.60 11.39 12.49
CA GLY A 241 12.85 12.03 12.06
C GLY A 241 12.96 13.53 12.40
N GLY A 242 14.18 14.01 12.54
CA GLY A 242 14.53 15.43 12.80
C GLY A 242 15.29 15.63 14.11
N ILE A 243 16.12 16.68 14.19
CA ILE A 243 16.81 17.05 15.44
C ILE A 243 15.74 17.58 16.42
N PRO A 244 15.49 16.95 17.59
CA PRO A 244 14.35 17.26 18.45
C PRO A 244 14.19 18.76 18.76
N LEU A 245 15.30 19.44 19.05
CA LEU A 245 15.33 20.86 19.41
C LEU A 245 14.98 21.81 18.25
N LEU A 246 15.21 21.36 17.01
CA LEU A 246 14.81 22.09 15.80
C LEU A 246 13.40 21.67 15.36
N ASP A 247 13.08 20.40 15.54
CA ASP A 247 11.81 19.81 15.17
C ASP A 247 10.66 20.29 16.05
N GLU A 248 10.90 20.55 17.34
CA GLU A 248 9.94 21.21 18.23
C GLU A 248 9.58 22.62 17.74
N GLN A 249 10.52 23.34 17.14
CA GLN A 249 10.26 24.68 16.60
C GLN A 249 9.37 24.64 15.34
N THR A 250 9.41 23.55 14.59
CA THR A 250 8.64 23.40 13.35
C THR A 250 7.31 22.67 13.58
N ARG A 251 7.23 21.79 14.60
CA ARG A 251 6.06 20.97 14.97
C ARG A 251 5.71 21.09 16.46
N PRO A 252 5.45 22.31 16.99
CA PRO A 252 5.21 22.51 18.43
C PRO A 252 3.97 21.77 18.94
N ASP A 253 3.00 21.50 18.06
CA ASP A 253 1.78 20.74 18.36
C ASP A 253 2.04 19.26 18.66
N VAL A 254 3.06 18.64 18.03
CA VAL A 254 3.45 17.25 18.29
C VAL A 254 4.17 17.13 19.63
N TYR A 255 5.07 18.06 19.95
CA TYR A 255 5.82 18.04 21.22
C TYR A 255 4.96 18.43 22.42
N GLN A 256 3.93 19.27 22.23
CA GLN A 256 2.91 19.50 23.26
C GLN A 256 2.12 18.25 23.64
N GLN A 257 2.08 17.25 22.76
CA GLN A 257 1.40 15.96 22.98
C GLN A 257 2.34 14.85 23.49
N GLY A 258 3.60 15.18 23.82
CA GLY A 258 4.59 14.21 24.32
C GLY A 258 5.62 13.77 23.29
N GLY A 259 5.62 14.38 22.10
CA GLY A 259 6.58 14.11 21.03
C GLY A 259 6.17 12.99 20.08
N PRO A 260 6.92 12.77 18.98
CA PRO A 260 6.54 11.84 17.91
C PRO A 260 6.23 10.42 18.38
N GLN A 261 7.07 9.86 19.26
CA GLN A 261 6.89 8.50 19.79
C GLN A 261 5.57 8.32 20.55
N GLN A 262 5.24 9.28 21.43
CA GLN A 262 4.02 9.21 22.23
C GLN A 262 2.76 9.44 21.38
N VAL A 263 2.86 10.32 20.38
CA VAL A 263 1.80 10.53 19.37
C VAL A 263 1.59 9.26 18.54
N ASN A 264 2.66 8.60 18.09
CA ASN A 264 2.60 7.35 17.32
C ASN A 264 1.98 6.20 18.12
N GLN A 265 2.40 5.97 19.36
CA GLN A 265 1.79 4.95 20.24
C GLN A 265 0.29 5.19 20.46
N THR A 266 -0.12 6.46 20.60
CA THR A 266 -1.52 6.84 20.74
C THR A 266 -2.30 6.56 19.44
N ALA A 267 -1.72 6.94 18.29
CA ALA A 267 -2.27 6.73 16.96
C ALA A 267 -2.48 5.23 16.67
N GLU A 268 -1.49 4.38 16.93
CA GLU A 268 -1.58 2.93 16.78
C GLU A 268 -2.71 2.33 17.62
N THR A 269 -2.82 2.75 18.88
CA THR A 269 -3.89 2.31 19.78
C THR A 269 -5.28 2.75 19.28
N ASP A 270 -5.36 3.95 18.70
CA ASP A 270 -6.57 4.50 18.09
C ASP A 270 -6.99 3.69 16.84
N MET A 271 -6.03 3.30 16.01
CA MET A 271 -6.26 2.48 14.81
C MET A 271 -6.71 1.06 15.16
N ALA A 272 -6.07 0.44 16.15
CA ALA A 272 -6.48 -0.85 16.69
C ALA A 272 -7.91 -0.81 17.24
N ARG A 273 -8.28 0.27 17.96
CA ARG A 273 -9.65 0.50 18.44
C ARG A 273 -10.68 0.66 17.31
N ARG A 274 -10.25 1.16 16.15
CA ARG A 274 -11.09 1.28 14.94
C ARG A 274 -11.15 -0.02 14.13
N GLY A 275 -10.48 -1.09 14.57
CA GLY A 275 -10.43 -2.38 13.88
C GLY A 275 -9.56 -2.35 12.62
N ILE A 276 -8.68 -1.36 12.47
CA ILE A 276 -7.73 -1.29 11.36
C ILE A 276 -6.50 -2.11 11.76
N ALA A 277 -6.21 -3.18 11.02
CA ALA A 277 -5.04 -4.00 11.28
C ALA A 277 -3.74 -3.22 11.03
N SER A 278 -2.68 -3.52 11.80
CA SER A 278 -1.39 -2.81 11.72
C SER A 278 -0.79 -2.82 10.33
N MET A 279 -0.95 -3.94 9.62
CA MET A 279 -0.46 -4.13 8.25
C MET A 279 -0.83 -3.00 7.27
N PHE A 280 -1.92 -2.27 7.52
CA PHE A 280 -2.38 -1.18 6.65
C PHE A 280 -1.68 0.16 6.91
N TYR A 281 -0.88 0.27 7.96
CA TYR A 281 -0.19 1.50 8.34
C TYR A 281 1.26 1.31 8.82
N ASP A 282 1.73 0.10 9.08
CA ASP A 282 3.08 -0.20 9.60
C ASP A 282 4.13 -0.53 8.52
N GLY A 283 3.80 -0.44 7.23
CA GLY A 283 4.70 -0.83 6.14
C GLY A 283 4.53 -2.26 5.63
N GLN A 284 3.79 -3.12 6.33
CA GLN A 284 3.72 -4.56 5.98
C GLN A 284 2.73 -4.90 4.85
N ILE A 285 1.96 -3.93 4.36
CA ILE A 285 0.94 -4.17 3.33
C ILE A 285 1.51 -4.79 2.05
N GLY A 286 2.74 -4.42 1.67
CA GLY A 286 3.41 -4.99 0.49
C GLY A 286 3.65 -6.50 0.63
N ALA A 287 4.07 -6.95 1.81
CA ALA A 287 4.29 -8.36 2.11
C ALA A 287 2.96 -9.15 2.10
N TYR A 288 1.90 -8.56 2.66
CA TYR A 288 0.55 -9.15 2.64
C TYR A 288 0.03 -9.34 1.20
N ILE A 289 0.16 -8.32 0.35
CA ILE A 289 -0.28 -8.39 -1.06
C ILE A 289 0.52 -9.45 -1.81
N ALA A 290 1.85 -9.49 -1.62
CA ALA A 290 2.72 -10.47 -2.28
C ALA A 290 2.40 -11.92 -1.84
N GLU A 291 2.03 -12.14 -0.59
CA GLU A 291 1.56 -13.45 -0.10
C GLU A 291 0.20 -13.82 -0.70
N ALA A 292 -0.77 -12.89 -0.71
CA ALA A 292 -2.08 -13.11 -1.30
C ALA A 292 -1.99 -13.45 -2.80
N GLN A 293 -1.11 -12.79 -3.55
CA GLN A 293 -0.85 -13.08 -4.95
C GLN A 293 -0.23 -14.47 -5.16
N ARG A 294 0.72 -14.88 -4.30
CA ARG A 294 1.32 -16.22 -4.36
C ARG A 294 0.28 -17.31 -4.08
N GLN A 295 -0.61 -17.09 -3.13
CA GLN A 295 -1.70 -18.01 -2.83
C GLN A 295 -2.70 -18.11 -3.98
N ALA A 296 -3.07 -16.98 -4.60
CA ALA A 296 -3.93 -16.95 -5.78
C ALA A 296 -3.29 -17.68 -6.98
N ALA A 297 -1.97 -17.54 -7.18
CA ALA A 297 -1.23 -18.24 -8.23
C ALA A 297 -1.05 -19.75 -7.95
N ALA A 298 -1.08 -20.15 -6.69
CA ALA A 298 -0.95 -21.55 -6.26
C ALA A 298 -2.31 -22.30 -6.21
N ALA A 299 -3.44 -21.59 -6.38
CA ALA A 299 -4.75 -22.22 -6.41
C ALA A 299 -4.88 -23.13 -7.65
N PRO A 300 -5.32 -24.40 -7.50
CA PRO A 300 -5.54 -25.30 -8.63
C PRO A 300 -6.57 -24.72 -9.60
N LEU A 301 -6.25 -24.78 -10.90
CA LEU A 301 -7.13 -24.38 -12.02
C LEU A 301 -8.50 -25.09 -12.02
N GLU A 302 -8.66 -26.17 -11.25
CA GLU A 302 -9.92 -26.92 -11.11
C GLU A 302 -11.02 -26.15 -10.34
N SER A 303 -10.70 -25.04 -9.67
CA SER A 303 -11.68 -24.20 -8.96
C SER A 303 -12.33 -23.11 -9.82
N LEU A 304 -11.86 -22.88 -11.05
CA LEU A 304 -12.38 -21.83 -11.96
C LEU A 304 -13.48 -22.32 -12.92
N THR A 305 -13.87 -23.60 -12.86
CA THR A 305 -14.88 -24.21 -13.74
C THR A 305 -16.23 -24.47 -13.09
N GLN A 306 -16.44 -24.10 -11.81
CA GLN A 306 -17.75 -24.23 -11.20
C GLN A 306 -18.50 -22.88 -11.24
N PRO A 307 -19.50 -22.72 -12.14
CA PRO A 307 -20.32 -21.52 -12.14
C PRO A 307 -21.07 -21.40 -10.80
N PRO A 308 -21.30 -20.17 -10.31
CA PRO A 308 -22.05 -19.96 -9.07
C PRO A 308 -23.53 -20.25 -9.33
N GLY A 309 -23.96 -21.50 -9.12
CA GLY A 309 -25.35 -21.87 -9.24
C GLY A 309 -25.58 -23.37 -9.12
N GLU A 310 -25.81 -23.83 -7.89
CA GLU A 310 -26.84 -24.82 -7.51
C GLU A 310 -26.67 -25.14 -6.02
N ALA A 311 -27.08 -24.18 -5.18
CA ALA A 311 -27.44 -24.52 -3.81
C ALA A 311 -28.71 -25.37 -3.89
N GLY A 312 -28.56 -26.67 -3.63
CA GLY A 312 -29.64 -27.65 -3.67
C GLY A 312 -30.83 -27.23 -2.81
N SER A 313 -31.93 -26.92 -3.47
CA SER A 313 -33.27 -26.93 -2.91
C SER A 313 -33.69 -28.37 -2.67
N SER A 314 -33.51 -28.86 -1.45
CA SER A 314 -34.15 -30.08 -0.96
C SER A 314 -35.60 -29.77 -0.60
N GLU A 315 -36.50 -30.10 -1.52
CA GLU A 315 -37.95 -30.18 -1.29
C GLU A 315 -38.26 -31.38 -0.36
N PRO A 316 -39.08 -31.24 0.69
CA PRO A 316 -39.49 -32.37 1.52
C PRO A 316 -40.65 -33.10 0.84
N GLU A 317 -40.38 -34.36 0.49
CA GLU A 317 -41.32 -35.34 -0.04
C GLU A 317 -42.46 -35.61 0.96
N THR A 318 -43.68 -35.19 0.62
CA THR A 318 -44.90 -35.54 1.34
C THR A 318 -45.31 -36.98 1.01
N ALA A 319 -45.19 -37.88 1.98
CA ALA A 319 -45.81 -39.20 1.93
C ALA A 319 -47.09 -39.23 2.78
N GLY A 320 -48.25 -39.27 2.12
CA GLY A 320 -49.48 -39.90 2.62
C GLY A 320 -49.71 -41.19 1.82
N PRO A 321 -50.35 -42.23 2.37
CA PRO A 321 -51.74 -42.16 2.83
C PRO A 321 -51.99 -42.52 4.31
#